data_AF-A0A2S4UL24-F1
#
_entry.id   AF-A0A2S4UL24-F1
#
_cell.length_a   1.000
_cell.length_b   1.000
_cell.length_c   1.000
_cell.angle_alpha   90.00
_cell.angle_beta   90.00
_cell.angle_gamma   90.00
#
_symmetry.space_group_name_H-M   'P 1'
#
loop_
_entity.id
_entity.type
_entity.pdbx_description
1 polymer ?
#
loop_
_entity_poly.entity_id
_entity_poly.type
_entity_poly.pdbx_seq_one_letter_code
_entity_poly.pdbx_strand_id
1 'polypeptide(L)'
;MDSRTLPSQTSTQLDRRVHQSHSNSRPYGVDRFIRFASLLRWSDTPSANQSTEAGSYTGDYPTQITVVGHSVKSKRFNELHRKAMRWPQERFEYIGLDPINLNRFTTTSTSFSSQETIDLKEIESSMILGEKKVYLEFERDLYGCNLSLMEKRKKRNGFRRFHPYLTSNPEIRGLLNWCPINGIDEYTGSLPWA
;
A
#
# COMPACT_ATOMS: atom_id res chain seq x y z
N MET A 1 50.73 33.86 51.06
CA MET A 1 49.62 33.37 51.88
C MET A 1 48.36 34.04 51.36
N ASP A 2 47.88 33.67 50.17
CA ASP A 2 47.06 32.45 49.92
C ASP A 2 45.66 32.68 50.51
N SER A 3 44.53 32.56 49.82
CA SER A 3 44.18 31.99 48.53
C SER A 3 42.82 32.58 48.11
N ARG A 4 42.59 32.74 46.80
CA ARG A 4 41.23 32.89 46.26
C ARG A 4 40.64 31.48 46.13
N THR A 5 39.58 31.21 46.87
CA THR A 5 38.78 29.98 46.72
C THR A 5 37.32 30.37 46.69
N LEU A 6 36.69 30.30 45.51
CA LEU A 6 35.26 30.07 45.34
C LEU A 6 35.04 28.56 45.45
N PRO A 7 33.97 28.05 46.09
CA PRO A 7 32.72 27.83 45.35
C PRO A 7 31.44 27.84 46.19
N SER A 8 30.27 27.93 45.54
CA SER A 8 29.07 27.14 45.87
C SER A 8 27.95 27.44 44.87
N GLN A 9 27.56 26.42 44.12
CA GLN A 9 26.33 26.43 43.33
C GLN A 9 25.14 26.12 44.23
N THR A 10 24.07 26.91 44.17
CA THR A 10 22.73 26.41 44.48
C THR A 10 21.67 27.10 43.61
N SER A 11 20.90 26.22 42.97
CA SER A 11 19.62 26.36 42.28
C SER A 11 18.73 27.56 42.66
N THR A 12 18.33 28.33 41.65
CA THR A 12 17.01 28.99 41.65
C THR A 12 16.37 28.89 40.28
N GLN A 13 15.14 28.39 40.25
CA GLN A 13 14.28 28.22 39.08
C GLN A 13 14.16 29.52 38.27
N LEU A 14 14.27 29.41 36.94
CA LEU A 14 13.84 30.46 36.03
C LEU A 14 12.81 29.90 35.03
N ASP A 15 11.58 30.28 35.33
CA ASP A 15 10.40 30.43 34.49
C ASP A 15 10.61 30.22 32.98
N ARG A 16 10.15 29.08 32.45
CA ARG A 16 10.04 28.85 31.00
C ARG A 16 8.66 29.30 30.52
N ARG A 17 8.51 30.59 30.24
CA ARG A 17 7.61 31.05 29.17
C ARG A 17 8.26 30.69 27.84
N VAL A 18 7.83 29.58 27.24
CA VAL A 18 8.09 29.31 25.82
C VAL A 18 6.83 29.67 25.04
N HIS A 19 6.97 30.75 24.29
CA HIS A 19 6.11 31.21 23.22
C HIS A 19 5.33 30.09 22.51
N GLN A 20 4.00 30.26 22.49
CA GLN A 20 3.14 29.73 21.44
C GLN A 20 3.64 30.30 20.09
N SER A 21 4.43 29.51 19.38
CA SER A 21 4.72 29.74 17.97
C SER A 21 3.71 28.92 17.18
N HIS A 22 2.73 29.63 16.64
CA HIS A 22 1.88 29.15 15.55
C HIS A 22 2.79 28.83 14.36
N SER A 23 3.27 27.60 14.27
CA SER A 23 3.92 27.11 13.06
C SER A 23 2.82 26.71 12.09
N ASN A 24 2.61 27.62 11.13
CA ASN A 24 1.82 27.43 9.94
C ASN A 24 2.44 26.28 9.11
N SER A 25 2.16 25.05 9.50
CA SER A 25 2.57 23.85 8.77
C SER A 25 1.59 23.66 7.62
N ARG A 26 2.05 24.03 6.41
CA ARG A 26 1.37 23.69 5.16
C ARG A 26 1.07 22.19 5.18
N PRO A 27 -0.17 21.76 4.90
CA PRO A 27 -0.49 20.35 4.97
C PRO A 27 0.27 19.63 3.87
N TYR A 28 1.22 18.78 4.23
CA TYR A 28 1.71 17.72 3.37
C TYR A 28 0.60 16.64 3.23
N GLY A 29 -0.54 17.04 2.64
CA GLY A 29 -1.44 16.18 1.88
C GLY A 29 -1.03 16.39 0.43
N VAL A 30 -0.68 15.39 -0.36
CA VAL A 30 -1.55 14.31 -0.82
C VAL A 30 -0.62 13.28 -1.47
N ASP A 31 -0.27 12.24 -0.74
CA ASP A 31 0.42 11.06 -1.31
C ASP A 31 -0.12 9.80 -0.60
N ARG A 32 -1.40 9.87 -0.27
CA ARG A 32 -2.14 8.88 0.50
C ARG A 32 -2.96 8.07 -0.47
N PHE A 33 -2.81 6.75 -0.34
CA PHE A 33 -3.55 5.73 -1.04
C PHE A 33 -3.50 5.80 -2.57
N ILE A 34 -2.46 5.22 -3.18
CA ILE A 34 -2.56 4.32 -4.35
C ILE A 34 -1.18 4.01 -4.93
N ARG A 35 -0.77 2.75 -4.76
CA ARG A 35 -0.34 1.94 -5.92
C ARG A 35 -1.28 0.75 -6.08
N PHE A 36 -2.54 0.90 -5.63
CA PHE A 36 -3.59 -0.09 -5.84
C PHE A 36 -4.28 0.12 -7.18
N ALA A 37 -4.72 1.34 -7.49
CA ALA A 37 -5.32 1.67 -8.78
C ALA A 37 -4.32 1.75 -9.96
N SER A 38 -3.01 1.57 -9.73
CA SER A 38 -2.01 1.46 -10.82
C SER A 38 -1.68 0.02 -11.20
N LEU A 39 -2.14 -0.96 -10.42
CA LEU A 39 -1.90 -2.40 -10.64
C LEU A 39 -3.16 -3.15 -11.09
N LEU A 40 -4.33 -2.50 -11.00
CA LEU A 40 -5.55 -2.95 -11.66
C LEU A 40 -5.41 -2.61 -13.15
N ARG A 41 -4.86 -3.54 -13.93
CA ARG A 41 -5.07 -3.54 -15.38
C ARG A 41 -6.52 -3.96 -15.56
N TRP A 42 -7.36 -2.97 -15.82
CA TRP A 42 -8.76 -3.10 -16.18
C TRP A 42 -8.83 -3.99 -17.43
N SER A 43 -9.20 -5.24 -17.26
CA SER A 43 -9.55 -6.11 -18.36
C SER A 43 -11.07 -6.18 -18.43
N ASP A 44 -11.67 -5.17 -19.04
CA ASP A 44 -12.80 -5.48 -19.89
C ASP A 44 -12.24 -6.38 -20.99
N THR A 45 -12.95 -7.45 -21.31
CA THR A 45 -12.75 -8.14 -22.58
C THR A 45 -13.75 -7.50 -23.55
N PRO A 46 -13.34 -6.53 -24.39
CA PRO A 46 -14.14 -6.20 -25.54
C PRO A 46 -13.89 -7.32 -26.56
N SER A 47 -14.97 -8.01 -26.91
CA SER A 47 -15.12 -8.53 -28.26
C SER A 47 -14.63 -7.45 -29.25
N ALA A 48 -13.53 -7.77 -29.96
CA ALA A 48 -13.03 -7.13 -31.17
C ALA A 48 -13.02 -5.58 -31.23
N ASN A 49 -11.80 -5.05 -31.34
CA ASN A 49 -11.47 -3.71 -31.87
C ASN A 49 -11.90 -2.49 -31.03
N GLN A 50 -11.18 -2.23 -29.94
CA GLN A 50 -10.63 -0.90 -29.61
C GLN A 50 -9.90 -0.93 -28.26
N SER A 51 -8.63 -0.56 -28.27
CA SER A 51 -7.85 -0.20 -27.09
C SER A 51 -8.30 1.18 -26.61
N THR A 52 -9.18 1.22 -25.60
CA THR A 52 -9.50 2.44 -24.86
C THR A 52 -9.27 2.20 -23.37
N GLU A 53 -8.56 3.13 -22.74
CA GLU A 53 -8.35 3.22 -21.31
C GLU A 53 -9.72 3.41 -20.61
N ALA A 54 -10.33 2.31 -20.17
CA ALA A 54 -11.59 2.31 -19.46
C ALA A 54 -11.37 2.81 -18.02
N GLY A 55 -11.77 4.06 -17.76
CA GLY A 55 -11.81 4.67 -16.43
C GLY A 55 -11.65 6.20 -16.42
N SER A 56 -11.16 6.81 -17.50
CA SER A 56 -10.77 8.22 -17.47
C SER A 56 -11.87 9.22 -17.87
N TYR A 57 -12.99 8.77 -18.48
CA TYR A 57 -13.91 9.70 -19.16
C TYR A 57 -15.42 9.43 -19.01
N THR A 58 -15.84 8.28 -18.48
CA THR A 58 -17.27 7.90 -18.45
C THR A 58 -17.93 7.96 -17.08
N GLY A 59 -17.18 8.20 -15.99
CA GLY A 59 -17.75 8.24 -14.63
C GLY A 59 -18.24 6.90 -14.10
N ASP A 60 -18.16 5.84 -14.90
CA ASP A 60 -18.61 4.51 -14.56
C ASP A 60 -17.51 3.70 -13.85
N TYR A 61 -17.92 2.97 -12.83
CA TYR A 61 -17.09 2.06 -12.06
C TYR A 61 -17.34 0.61 -12.46
N PRO A 62 -16.34 -0.27 -12.36
CA PRO A 62 -16.47 -1.63 -12.85
C PRO A 62 -17.43 -2.41 -11.94
N THR A 63 -18.18 -3.33 -12.53
CA THR A 63 -19.05 -4.23 -11.76
C THR A 63 -18.26 -5.39 -11.16
N GLN A 64 -17.09 -5.74 -11.68
CA GLN A 64 -16.21 -6.83 -11.21
C GLN A 64 -14.75 -6.35 -11.18
N ILE A 65 -13.98 -6.76 -10.16
CA ILE A 65 -12.52 -6.60 -10.14
C ILE A 65 -11.86 -7.97 -10.12
N THR A 66 -10.97 -8.22 -11.08
CA THR A 66 -10.09 -9.38 -11.10
C THR A 66 -8.64 -8.93 -11.02
N VAL A 67 -7.91 -9.43 -10.01
CA VAL A 67 -6.48 -9.14 -9.81
C VAL A 67 -5.67 -10.37 -10.20
N VAL A 68 -4.73 -10.20 -11.13
CA VAL A 68 -3.80 -11.27 -11.53
C VAL A 68 -2.42 -10.96 -10.94
N GLY A 69 -1.86 -11.88 -10.16
CA GLY A 69 -0.53 -11.68 -9.57
C GLY A 69 -0.06 -12.90 -8.80
N HIS A 70 1.13 -12.81 -8.18
CA HIS A 70 1.66 -13.94 -7.41
C HIS A 70 0.69 -14.44 -6.34
N SER A 71 0.51 -15.76 -6.25
CA SER A 71 -0.42 -16.42 -5.32
C SER A 71 -0.18 -16.04 -3.87
N VAL A 72 1.07 -15.87 -3.46
CA VAL A 72 1.44 -15.46 -2.09
C VAL A 72 0.80 -14.14 -1.65
N LYS A 73 0.46 -13.25 -2.59
CA LYS A 73 -0.19 -11.95 -2.31
C LYS A 73 -1.71 -12.05 -2.18
N SER A 74 -2.32 -13.15 -2.64
CA SER A 74 -3.77 -13.33 -2.72
C SER A 74 -4.48 -13.01 -1.39
N LYS A 75 -3.96 -13.55 -0.28
CA LYS A 75 -4.53 -13.35 1.05
C LYS A 75 -4.61 -11.88 1.43
N ARG A 76 -3.51 -11.12 1.25
CA ARG A 76 -3.46 -9.70 1.57
C ARG A 76 -4.47 -8.88 0.75
N PHE A 77 -4.67 -9.23 -0.52
CA PHE A 77 -5.63 -8.54 -1.39
C PHE A 77 -7.08 -8.83 -0.98
N ASN A 78 -7.41 -10.10 -0.76
CA ASN A 78 -8.76 -10.51 -0.39
C ASN A 78 -9.20 -10.00 0.99
N GLU A 79 -8.32 -10.07 1.98
CA GLU A 79 -8.66 -9.79 3.38
C GLU A 79 -8.45 -8.33 3.77
N LEU A 80 -7.42 -7.68 3.24
CA LEU A 80 -7.04 -6.32 3.66
C LEU A 80 -7.38 -5.29 2.58
N HIS A 81 -6.89 -5.42 1.35
CA HIS A 81 -7.07 -4.33 0.37
C HIS A 81 -8.48 -4.20 -0.17
N ARG A 82 -9.12 -5.32 -0.51
CA ARG A 82 -10.53 -5.34 -0.89
C ARG A 82 -11.39 -4.74 0.23
N LYS A 83 -11.11 -5.13 1.48
CA LYS A 83 -11.78 -4.61 2.68
C LYS A 83 -11.57 -3.10 2.85
N ALA A 84 -10.34 -2.61 2.69
CA ALA A 84 -10.00 -1.18 2.76
C ALA A 84 -10.82 -0.34 1.76
N MET A 85 -11.09 -0.89 0.58
CA MET A 85 -11.91 -0.25 -0.46
C MET A 85 -13.41 -0.53 -0.31
N ARG A 86 -13.82 -1.33 0.68
CA ARG A 86 -15.21 -1.81 0.87
C ARG A 86 -15.79 -2.43 -0.42
N TRP A 87 -14.95 -3.13 -1.18
CA TRP A 87 -15.39 -3.80 -2.40
C TRP A 87 -16.12 -5.12 -2.08
N PRO A 88 -17.31 -5.39 -2.63
CA PRO A 88 -18.05 -6.62 -2.32
C PRO A 88 -17.27 -7.89 -2.68
N GLN A 89 -17.32 -8.90 -1.83
CA GLN A 89 -16.54 -10.12 -2.00
C GLN A 89 -17.00 -10.92 -3.24
N GLU A 90 -18.29 -10.90 -3.52
CA GLU A 90 -18.93 -11.56 -4.66
C GLU A 90 -18.47 -10.95 -5.99
N ARG A 91 -17.96 -9.71 -5.94
CA ARG A 91 -17.52 -8.93 -7.09
C ARG A 91 -16.00 -8.75 -7.16
N PHE A 92 -15.24 -9.55 -6.41
CA PHE A 92 -13.79 -9.51 -6.35
C PHE A 92 -13.19 -10.89 -6.55
N GLU A 93 -12.25 -11.00 -7.48
CA GLU A 93 -11.50 -12.23 -7.74
C GLU A 93 -10.00 -11.95 -7.71
N TYR A 94 -9.23 -12.86 -7.11
CA TYR A 94 -7.78 -12.85 -7.20
C TYR A 94 -7.30 -14.13 -7.86
N ILE A 95 -6.68 -14.01 -9.03
CA ILE A 95 -6.05 -15.11 -9.76
C ILE A 95 -4.57 -15.16 -9.39
N GLY A 96 -4.23 -16.16 -8.57
CA GLY A 96 -2.87 -16.45 -8.16
C GLY A 96 -2.06 -17.13 -9.25
N LEU A 97 -0.99 -16.49 -9.68
CA LEU A 97 0.05 -17.10 -10.50
C LEU A 97 1.12 -17.66 -9.58
N ASP A 98 1.25 -18.98 -9.55
CA ASP A 98 2.41 -19.58 -8.91
C ASP A 98 3.63 -19.29 -9.78
N PRO A 99 4.74 -18.79 -9.18
CA PRO A 99 5.97 -18.47 -9.92
C PRO A 99 6.52 -19.69 -10.67
N ILE A 100 6.07 -20.88 -10.27
CA ILE A 100 6.53 -22.14 -10.77
C ILE A 100 5.29 -23.01 -10.96
N ASN A 101 4.62 -22.89 -12.12
CA ASN A 101 3.79 -23.99 -12.61
C ASN A 101 4.74 -25.16 -13.01
N LEU A 102 5.46 -25.73 -12.04
CA LEU A 102 6.48 -26.76 -12.24
C LEU A 102 5.87 -28.00 -12.90
N ASN A 103 4.57 -28.19 -12.69
CA ASN A 103 3.72 -29.22 -13.27
C ASN A 103 3.71 -29.15 -14.82
N ARG A 104 3.92 -27.96 -15.39
CA ARG A 104 3.92 -27.74 -16.84
C ARG A 104 5.25 -28.12 -17.52
N PHE A 105 6.36 -28.02 -16.80
CA PHE A 105 7.69 -28.34 -17.33
C PHE A 105 8.15 -29.76 -16.95
N THR A 106 7.57 -30.35 -15.91
CA THR A 106 7.83 -31.73 -15.48
C THR A 106 7.29 -32.78 -16.45
N THR A 107 6.34 -32.42 -17.32
CA THR A 107 5.75 -33.35 -18.30
C THR A 107 6.49 -33.39 -19.64
N THR A 108 7.39 -32.44 -19.91
CA THR A 108 8.04 -32.33 -21.24
C THR A 108 9.57 -32.26 -21.22
N SER A 109 10.23 -32.12 -20.07
CA SER A 109 11.69 -31.97 -20.03
C SER A 109 12.35 -32.88 -18.99
N THR A 110 12.91 -33.97 -19.49
CA THR A 110 13.74 -34.96 -18.80
C THR A 110 15.12 -34.37 -18.43
N SER A 111 15.20 -33.31 -17.65
CA SER A 111 16.44 -32.82 -17.00
C SER A 111 16.21 -31.50 -16.25
N PHE A 112 15.63 -31.55 -15.05
CA PHE A 112 15.82 -30.48 -14.07
C PHE A 112 16.96 -30.88 -13.16
N SER A 113 17.96 -30.01 -13.01
CA SER A 113 19.05 -30.26 -12.07
C SER A 113 18.52 -30.15 -10.64
N SER A 114 19.00 -31.03 -9.74
CA SER A 114 18.61 -30.96 -8.32
C SER A 114 18.90 -29.58 -7.72
N GLN A 115 19.92 -28.88 -8.21
CA GLN A 115 20.29 -27.54 -7.76
C GLN A 115 19.23 -26.49 -8.11
N GLU A 116 18.73 -26.44 -9.34
CA GLU A 116 17.67 -25.49 -9.72
C GLU A 116 16.41 -25.67 -8.87
N THR A 117 16.08 -26.91 -8.50
CA THR A 117 14.91 -27.15 -7.63
C THR A 117 15.12 -26.61 -6.21
N ILE A 118 16.36 -26.57 -5.72
CA ILE A 118 16.70 -26.03 -4.40
C ILE A 118 16.61 -24.50 -4.44
N ASP A 119 17.22 -23.89 -5.45
CA ASP A 119 17.25 -22.43 -5.61
C ASP A 119 15.83 -21.87 -5.76
N LEU A 120 14.98 -22.55 -6.55
CA LEU A 120 13.57 -22.19 -6.73
C LEU A 120 12.78 -22.24 -5.42
N LYS A 121 13.02 -23.25 -4.58
CA LYS A 121 12.36 -23.37 -3.25
C LYS A 121 12.83 -22.28 -2.29
N GLU A 122 14.11 -21.91 -2.33
CA GLU A 122 14.64 -20.82 -1.51
C GLU A 122 14.01 -19.48 -1.91
N ILE A 123 13.92 -19.21 -3.22
CA ILE A 123 13.24 -18.03 -3.76
C ILE A 123 11.79 -18.00 -3.28
N GLU A 124 11.05 -19.10 -3.41
CA GLU A 124 9.66 -19.19 -2.96
C GLU A 124 9.52 -18.90 -1.45
N SER A 125 10.35 -19.52 -0.62
CA SER A 125 10.39 -19.28 0.82
C SER A 125 10.64 -17.81 1.16
N SER A 126 11.60 -17.19 0.49
CA SER A 126 11.92 -15.77 0.68
C SER A 126 10.74 -14.86 0.29
N MET A 127 10.01 -15.19 -0.78
CA MET A 127 8.83 -14.47 -1.22
C MET A 127 7.68 -14.60 -0.21
N ILE A 128 7.44 -15.80 0.31
CA ILE A 128 6.41 -16.06 1.33
C ILE A 128 6.72 -15.27 2.62
N LEU A 129 7.97 -15.28 3.08
CA LEU A 129 8.40 -14.54 4.26
C LEU A 129 8.27 -13.03 4.08
N GLY A 130 8.70 -12.52 2.93
CA GLY A 130 8.57 -11.11 2.57
C GLY A 130 7.11 -10.66 2.54
N GLU A 131 6.23 -11.45 1.93
CA GLU A 131 4.81 -11.14 1.85
C GLU A 131 4.12 -11.26 3.21
N LYS A 132 4.47 -12.24 4.05
CA LYS A 132 3.97 -12.35 5.44
C LYS A 132 4.29 -11.09 6.25
N LYS A 133 5.51 -10.56 6.12
CA LYS A 133 5.88 -9.30 6.79
C LYS A 133 5.00 -8.15 6.33
N VAL A 134 4.79 -8.02 5.01
CA VAL A 134 3.95 -6.95 4.45
C VAL A 134 2.48 -7.11 4.87
N TYR A 135 1.97 -8.34 4.91
CA TYR A 135 0.63 -8.63 5.41
C TYR A 135 0.43 -8.11 6.84
N LEU A 136 1.36 -8.43 7.76
CA LEU A 136 1.29 -7.99 9.16
C LEU A 136 1.41 -6.47 9.32
N GLU A 137 2.11 -5.78 8.41
CA GLU A 137 2.14 -4.32 8.39
C GLU A 137 0.78 -3.74 8.00
N PHE A 138 0.13 -4.28 6.95
CA PHE A 138 -1.19 -3.82 6.51
C PHE A 138 -2.33 -4.21 7.47
N GLU A 139 -2.17 -5.28 8.25
CA GLU A 139 -3.15 -5.67 9.28
C GLU A 139 -3.26 -4.60 10.38
N ARG A 140 -2.18 -3.86 10.66
CA ARG A 140 -2.14 -2.73 11.61
C ARG A 140 -2.34 -1.37 10.95
N ASP A 141 -2.30 -1.31 9.63
CA ASP A 141 -2.35 -0.10 8.84
C ASP A 141 -3.02 -0.40 7.49
N LEU A 142 -4.33 -0.56 7.54
CA LEU A 142 -5.20 -0.97 6.45
C LEU A 142 -5.03 -0.05 5.22
N TYR A 143 -4.76 1.23 5.47
CA TYR A 143 -4.59 2.26 4.43
C TYR A 143 -3.11 2.55 4.08
N GLY A 144 -2.15 1.92 4.74
CA GLY A 144 -0.72 2.16 4.50
C GLY A 144 -0.31 3.62 4.75
N CYS A 145 -0.85 4.21 5.82
CA CYS A 145 -0.67 5.58 6.27
C CYS A 145 0.52 5.79 7.21
N ASN A 146 0.91 4.75 7.95
CA ASN A 146 1.88 4.82 9.02
C ASN A 146 3.33 4.74 8.50
N LEU A 147 4.27 5.11 9.37
CA LEU A 147 5.68 5.39 9.04
C LEU A 147 6.32 4.37 8.09
N SER A 148 6.34 3.08 8.43
CA SER A 148 7.07 2.07 7.64
C SER A 148 6.52 1.91 6.21
N LEU A 149 5.20 1.87 6.04
CA LEU A 149 4.56 1.75 4.72
C LEU A 149 4.62 3.06 3.94
N MET A 150 4.49 4.20 4.62
CA MET A 150 4.63 5.52 4.04
C MET A 150 6.07 5.77 3.54
N GLU A 151 7.09 5.40 4.31
CA GLU A 151 8.50 5.50 3.92
C GLU A 151 8.80 4.62 2.72
N LYS A 152 8.31 3.38 2.72
CA LYS A 152 8.38 2.49 1.54
C LYS A 152 7.70 3.11 0.33
N ARG A 153 6.60 3.85 0.48
CA ARG A 153 5.91 4.55 -0.62
C ARG A 153 6.77 5.71 -1.13
N LYS A 154 7.26 6.58 -0.25
CA LYS A 154 8.13 7.73 -0.59
C LYS A 154 9.40 7.28 -1.30
N LYS A 155 10.08 6.24 -0.79
CA LYS A 155 11.30 5.68 -1.39
C LYS A 155 11.07 5.14 -2.81
N ARG A 156 9.87 4.62 -3.11
CA ARG A 156 9.48 4.12 -4.44
C ARG A 156 8.95 5.20 -5.38
N ASN A 157 8.78 6.44 -4.91
CA ASN A 157 8.29 7.57 -5.71
C ASN A 157 9.43 8.57 -6.01
N GLY A 158 10.47 8.13 -6.72
CA GLY A 158 11.63 8.98 -7.05
C GLY A 158 11.27 10.25 -7.83
N PHE A 159 10.21 10.18 -8.64
CA PHE A 159 9.70 11.32 -9.42
C PHE A 159 8.67 12.18 -8.69
N ARG A 160 8.35 11.87 -7.42
CA ARG A 160 7.37 12.60 -6.60
C ARG A 160 6.04 12.86 -7.34
N ARG A 161 5.59 11.86 -8.10
CA ARG A 161 4.34 11.95 -8.88
C ARG A 161 3.15 11.73 -7.94
N PHE A 162 2.08 12.48 -8.17
CA PHE A 162 0.76 12.21 -7.60
C PHE A 162 -0.12 11.51 -8.63
N HIS A 163 -1.11 10.74 -8.18
CA HIS A 163 -2.06 10.09 -9.09
C HIS A 163 -3.16 11.09 -9.52
N PRO A 164 -3.64 11.03 -10.77
CA PRO A 164 -4.65 11.98 -11.27
C PRO A 164 -6.05 11.77 -10.67
N TYR A 165 -6.32 10.59 -10.09
CA TYR A 165 -7.64 10.23 -9.57
C TYR A 165 -8.18 11.15 -8.47
N LEU A 166 -7.35 11.94 -7.78
CA LEU A 166 -7.86 12.96 -6.84
C LEU A 166 -8.67 14.05 -7.55
N THR A 167 -8.37 14.31 -8.82
CA THR A 167 -8.99 15.35 -9.63
C THR A 167 -10.03 14.76 -10.57
N SER A 168 -9.73 13.63 -11.22
CA SER A 168 -10.64 13.02 -12.18
C SER A 168 -11.81 12.26 -11.55
N ASN A 169 -11.70 11.83 -10.29
CA ASN A 169 -12.69 10.97 -9.62
C ASN A 169 -13.07 11.54 -8.23
N PRO A 170 -13.83 12.66 -8.19
CA PRO A 170 -14.20 13.32 -6.93
C PRO A 170 -14.98 12.42 -5.96
N GLU A 171 -15.75 11.46 -6.48
CA GLU A 171 -16.59 10.51 -5.75
C GLU A 171 -15.80 9.54 -4.86
N ILE A 172 -14.57 9.17 -5.25
CA ILE A 172 -13.69 8.31 -4.42
C ILE A 172 -12.62 9.10 -3.67
N ARG A 173 -12.52 10.42 -3.89
CA ARG A 173 -11.48 11.27 -3.29
C ARG A 173 -11.43 11.15 -1.76
N GLY A 174 -12.57 10.94 -1.11
CA GLY A 174 -12.63 10.71 0.33
C GLY A 174 -11.92 9.43 0.77
N LEU A 175 -12.13 8.33 0.04
CA LEU A 175 -11.44 7.07 0.25
C LEU A 175 -9.94 7.19 0.02
N LEU A 176 -9.52 7.90 -1.04
CA LEU A 176 -8.10 8.05 -1.37
C LEU A 176 -7.33 8.86 -0.31
N ASN A 177 -8.00 9.81 0.33
CA ASN A 177 -7.43 10.59 1.42
C ASN A 177 -7.66 9.99 2.81
N TRP A 178 -8.36 8.86 2.90
CA TRP A 178 -8.74 8.26 4.18
C TRP A 178 -7.52 7.71 4.92
N CYS A 179 -7.45 8.04 6.20
CA CYS A 179 -6.31 7.73 7.05
C CYS A 179 -6.76 7.75 8.52
N PRO A 180 -7.27 6.61 9.04
CA PRO A 180 -7.81 6.55 10.40
C PRO A 180 -6.67 6.59 11.43
N ILE A 181 -6.93 7.19 12.60
CA ILE A 181 -5.93 7.35 13.67
C ILE A 181 -5.42 5.99 14.17
N ASN A 182 -6.32 5.00 14.27
CA ASN A 182 -5.97 3.65 14.69
C ASN A 182 -5.39 2.78 13.55
N GLY A 183 -5.33 3.30 12.32
CA GLY A 183 -4.83 2.60 11.14
C GLY A 183 -5.77 1.55 10.54
N ILE A 184 -6.89 1.20 11.20
CA ILE A 184 -7.73 0.04 10.82
C ILE A 184 -9.20 0.36 10.57
N ASP A 185 -9.70 1.54 10.99
CA ASP A 185 -11.10 1.90 10.74
C ASP A 185 -11.39 2.05 9.25
N GLU A 186 -12.45 1.37 8.79
CA GLU A 186 -12.90 1.43 7.42
C GLU A 186 -13.47 2.82 7.06
N TYR A 187 -13.30 3.22 5.80
CA TYR A 187 -13.87 4.45 5.28
C TYR A 187 -15.40 4.40 5.30
N THR A 188 -16.05 5.34 5.98
CA THR A 188 -17.51 5.36 6.16
C THR A 188 -18.27 6.17 5.12
N GLY A 189 -17.58 6.87 4.21
CA GLY A 189 -18.25 7.67 3.18
C GLY A 189 -18.92 6.82 2.09
N SER A 190 -19.68 7.52 1.24
CA SER A 190 -20.33 6.92 0.07
C SER A 190 -19.28 6.46 -0.95
N LEU A 191 -19.49 5.29 -1.55
CA LEU A 191 -18.66 4.77 -2.62
C LEU A 191 -19.55 4.34 -3.79
N PRO A 192 -19.13 4.53 -5.05
CA PRO A 192 -19.94 4.18 -6.22
C PRO A 192 -20.32 2.70 -6.33
N TRP A 193 -19.61 1.82 -5.62
CA TRP A 193 -19.75 0.37 -5.68
C TRP A 193 -20.23 -0.27 -4.37
N ALA A 194 -20.42 0.50 -3.29
CA ALA A 194 -20.71 -0.04 -1.95
C ALA A 194 -22.06 0.40 -1.42
#